data_AF-A0A238X397-F1
#
_entry.id   AF-A0A238X397-F1
#
_cell.length_a   1.000
_cell.length_b   1.000
_cell.length_c   1.000
_cell.angle_alpha   90.00
_cell.angle_beta   90.00
_cell.angle_gamma   90.00
#
_symmetry.space_group_name_H-M   'P 1'
#
loop_
_entity.id
_entity.type
_entity.pdbx_description
1 polymer ?
#
loop_
_entity_poly.entity_id
_entity_poly.type
_entity_poly.pdbx_seq_one_letter_code
_entity_poly.pdbx_strand_id
1 'polypeptide(L)'
;MNSESRLPAPPLGADAASEADGVGGEGRDLPNARGFLGRFFDALTGGDDEPHDPVERTAQIAPGMVNLRRMRVDDVAVPKAQMVAAPETSSLDDLVNLFREHGFSRLPIYDESLDSPLGMVHLKDLALKHGFGATGEFQLRPMLRPLLYVPPSMSIGVLLQQMQQKRIHMALVIDEYGGVDGLLTIEDLIEQVIGEIEDEHDEAESALWVQERPGQWLIQAHAPLSDVEAVTGLILTNEEYDEDLDTLGGLVFMLAGHIPVVGEVIPHATGAEIEVVEVDPRRIRRVRLRLPAAAAAGPQAAGHDPQPGAAPDRSDR
;
A
#
# COMPACT_ATOMS: atom_id res chain seq x y z
N MET A 1 56.05 34.39 -57.43
CA MET A 1 55.41 33.56 -58.47
C MET A 1 54.03 33.13 -57.98
N ASN A 2 53.10 32.96 -58.91
CA ASN A 2 51.66 33.28 -58.83
C ASN A 2 50.78 32.59 -57.77
N SER A 3 49.63 33.24 -57.54
CA SER A 3 48.45 32.83 -56.76
C SER A 3 47.22 32.63 -57.68
N GLU A 4 46.31 31.69 -57.38
CA GLU A 4 44.83 31.76 -57.51
C GLU A 4 44.26 30.57 -56.68
N SER A 5 43.17 30.61 -55.89
CA SER A 5 42.12 31.60 -55.59
C SER A 5 40.93 31.72 -56.56
N ARG A 6 39.89 30.88 -56.40
CA ARG A 6 38.50 31.25 -56.79
C ARG A 6 37.40 30.49 -56.03
N LEU A 7 36.21 31.10 -56.02
CA LEU A 7 34.99 30.78 -55.24
C LEU A 7 33.87 30.11 -56.11
N PRO A 8 32.70 29.70 -55.55
CA PRO A 8 31.85 28.60 -56.09
C PRO A 8 30.43 29.02 -56.57
N ALA A 9 29.48 28.04 -56.56
CA ALA A 9 27.99 28.09 -56.71
C ALA A 9 27.44 27.69 -58.12
N PRO A 10 26.12 27.36 -58.33
CA PRO A 10 24.96 27.41 -57.42
C PRO A 10 24.06 26.09 -57.46
N PRO A 11 22.69 26.04 -57.38
CA PRO A 11 22.03 25.21 -56.34
C PRO A 11 20.82 24.30 -56.73
N LEU A 12 20.29 23.58 -55.72
CA LEU A 12 18.90 23.08 -55.44
C LEU A 12 17.86 22.78 -56.55
N GLY A 13 17.17 21.65 -56.39
CA GLY A 13 15.84 21.37 -57.00
C GLY A 13 15.14 20.14 -56.38
N ALA A 14 13.83 20.24 -56.14
CA ALA A 14 12.91 19.12 -55.84
C ALA A 14 12.52 18.37 -57.16
N ASP A 15 11.70 17.31 -57.24
CA ASP A 15 10.57 16.88 -56.39
C ASP A 15 10.13 15.42 -56.72
N ALA A 16 9.20 14.89 -55.92
CA ALA A 16 8.16 13.87 -56.20
C ALA A 16 8.42 12.55 -57.00
N ALA A 17 8.21 11.44 -56.28
CA ALA A 17 7.32 10.29 -56.59
C ALA A 17 7.38 9.48 -57.92
N SER A 18 7.51 8.14 -57.78
CA SER A 18 6.70 7.15 -58.52
C SER A 18 6.69 5.80 -57.79
N GLU A 19 5.51 5.19 -57.64
CA GLU A 19 5.32 3.81 -57.16
C GLU A 19 5.58 2.78 -58.27
N ALA A 20 5.90 1.53 -57.90
CA ALA A 20 5.34 0.29 -58.50
C ALA A 20 5.81 -0.98 -57.76
N ASP A 21 4.86 -1.89 -57.50
CA ASP A 21 4.90 -3.17 -56.78
C ASP A 21 5.99 -4.22 -57.13
N GLY A 22 6.20 -5.21 -56.24
CA GLY A 22 7.13 -6.31 -56.53
C GLY A 22 7.27 -7.57 -55.64
N VAL A 23 6.30 -7.95 -54.81
CA VAL A 23 6.09 -9.35 -54.28
C VAL A 23 7.20 -10.04 -53.41
N GLY A 24 6.80 -10.38 -52.17
CA GLY A 24 6.94 -11.76 -51.63
C GLY A 24 8.15 -12.15 -50.77
N GLY A 25 7.90 -12.43 -49.48
CA GLY A 25 8.87 -13.08 -48.59
C GLY A 25 8.28 -13.37 -47.20
N GLU A 26 7.90 -14.63 -46.94
CA GLU A 26 7.22 -15.05 -45.71
C GLU A 26 8.08 -14.92 -44.44
N GLY A 27 7.60 -14.13 -43.47
CA GLY A 27 8.10 -14.09 -42.10
C GLY A 27 7.12 -14.78 -41.15
N ARG A 28 7.57 -15.80 -40.42
CA ARG A 28 6.72 -16.66 -39.58
C ARG A 28 6.19 -15.94 -38.35
N ASP A 29 4.88 -16.02 -38.13
CA ASP A 29 4.23 -15.54 -36.90
C ASP A 29 4.71 -16.32 -35.66
N LEU A 30 5.11 -15.57 -34.64
CA LEU A 30 5.18 -16.04 -33.26
C LEU A 30 4.00 -15.43 -32.51
N PRO A 31 3.11 -16.22 -31.87
CA PRO A 31 1.91 -15.70 -31.24
C PRO A 31 2.29 -14.83 -30.04
N ASN A 32 2.02 -13.53 -30.17
CA ASN A 32 2.27 -12.55 -29.12
C ASN A 32 1.27 -12.78 -27.97
N ALA A 33 1.76 -13.37 -26.87
CA ALA A 33 0.94 -13.72 -25.71
C ALA A 33 0.44 -12.45 -24.99
N ARG A 34 -0.74 -11.96 -25.38
CA ARG A 34 -1.49 -10.93 -24.65
C ARG A 34 -1.77 -11.43 -23.23
N GLY A 35 -0.98 -10.93 -22.27
CA GLY A 35 -1.06 -11.33 -20.87
C GLY A 35 -2.42 -11.01 -20.24
N PHE A 36 -2.75 -11.75 -19.18
CA PHE A 36 -4.04 -11.77 -18.49
C PHE A 36 -4.61 -10.36 -18.21
N LEU A 37 -3.76 -9.44 -17.75
CA LEU A 37 -4.09 -8.05 -17.41
C LEU A 37 -4.65 -7.24 -18.58
N GLY A 38 -4.22 -7.52 -19.82
CA GLY A 38 -4.71 -6.80 -21.00
C GLY A 38 -6.18 -7.08 -21.30
N ARG A 39 -6.67 -8.28 -20.98
CA ARG A 39 -8.06 -8.69 -21.24
C ARG A 39 -9.04 -8.10 -20.22
N PHE A 40 -8.57 -7.80 -19.01
CA PHE A 40 -9.37 -7.09 -18.00
C PHE A 40 -9.54 -5.61 -18.33
N PHE A 41 -8.55 -4.98 -18.97
CA PHE A 41 -8.59 -3.54 -19.26
C PHE A 41 -9.29 -3.17 -20.56
N ASP A 42 -9.29 -4.06 -21.57
CA ASP A 42 -10.02 -3.87 -22.84
C ASP A 42 -11.54 -3.73 -22.60
N ALA A 43 -12.05 -4.37 -21.55
CA ALA A 43 -13.45 -4.24 -21.08
C ALA A 43 -13.76 -2.91 -20.36
N LEU A 44 -12.74 -2.06 -20.09
CA LEU A 44 -12.89 -0.77 -19.38
C LEU A 44 -12.80 0.43 -20.34
N THR A 45 -12.29 0.25 -21.55
CA THR A 45 -12.18 1.29 -22.58
C THR A 45 -13.13 0.98 -23.74
N GLY A 46 -14.43 1.21 -23.50
CA GLY A 46 -15.50 0.83 -24.43
C GLY A 46 -15.31 1.36 -25.85
N GLY A 47 -15.42 0.46 -26.82
CA GLY A 47 -15.78 0.75 -28.20
C GLY A 47 -17.11 0.07 -28.50
N ASP A 48 -18.07 0.83 -29.01
CA ASP A 48 -19.44 0.36 -29.24
C ASP A 48 -19.54 -0.66 -30.39
N ASP A 49 -20.20 -1.79 -30.14
CA ASP A 49 -21.29 -2.37 -30.96
C ASP A 49 -21.49 -3.88 -30.66
N GLU A 50 -22.41 -4.21 -29.74
CA GLU A 50 -23.45 -5.25 -29.92
C GLU A 50 -24.36 -5.36 -28.66
N PRO A 51 -25.69 -5.59 -28.81
CA PRO A 51 -26.61 -5.65 -27.67
C PRO A 51 -26.66 -7.06 -27.06
N HIS A 52 -26.03 -7.25 -25.90
CA HIS A 52 -26.18 -8.47 -25.10
C HIS A 52 -27.10 -8.26 -23.88
N ASP A 53 -27.89 -9.28 -23.57
CA ASP A 53 -28.91 -9.30 -22.50
C ASP A 53 -28.44 -8.76 -21.14
N PRO A 54 -29.35 -8.13 -20.36
CA PRO A 54 -29.05 -7.61 -19.03
C PRO A 54 -28.97 -8.75 -18.01
N VAL A 55 -27.85 -9.48 -18.01
CA VAL A 55 -27.40 -10.14 -16.79
C VAL A 55 -26.99 -9.03 -15.83
N GLU A 56 -27.72 -8.89 -14.72
CA GLU A 56 -27.39 -8.00 -13.61
C GLU A 56 -26.06 -8.40 -12.96
N ARG A 57 -24.95 -8.08 -13.64
CA ARG A 57 -23.66 -7.92 -13.00
C ARG A 57 -23.73 -6.62 -12.24
N THR A 58 -24.26 -6.69 -11.02
CA THR A 58 -23.93 -5.73 -9.97
C THR A 58 -22.41 -5.76 -9.85
N ALA A 59 -21.75 -4.86 -10.59
CA ALA A 59 -20.30 -4.72 -10.50
C ALA A 59 -20.02 -4.20 -9.10
N GLN A 60 -19.73 -5.13 -8.19
CA GLN A 60 -19.12 -4.83 -6.90
C GLN A 60 -17.82 -4.08 -7.26
N ILE A 61 -17.86 -2.76 -7.13
CA ILE A 61 -16.71 -1.91 -7.43
C ILE A 61 -15.68 -2.29 -6.38
N ALA A 62 -14.68 -3.07 -6.77
CA ALA A 62 -13.63 -3.51 -5.87
C ALA A 62 -13.07 -2.27 -5.15
N PRO A 63 -12.99 -2.25 -3.80
CA PRO A 63 -12.80 -1.01 -3.05
C PRO A 63 -11.54 -0.23 -3.49
N GLY A 64 -10.45 -0.93 -3.82
CA GLY A 64 -9.23 -0.30 -4.35
C GLY A 64 -9.35 0.34 -5.75
N MET A 65 -10.33 -0.03 -6.57
CA MET A 65 -10.65 0.72 -7.80
C MET A 65 -11.23 2.11 -7.51
N VAL A 66 -11.89 2.30 -6.35
CA VAL A 66 -12.34 3.62 -5.90
C VAL A 66 -11.17 4.46 -5.39
N ASN A 67 -10.24 3.83 -4.66
CA ASN A 67 -9.03 4.47 -4.14
C ASN A 67 -8.22 5.14 -5.26
N LEU A 68 -8.04 4.46 -6.39
CA LEU A 68 -7.35 5.01 -7.58
C LEU A 68 -7.86 6.38 -8.04
N ARG A 69 -9.15 6.66 -7.83
CA ARG A 69 -9.82 7.90 -8.26
C ARG A 69 -9.94 8.94 -7.14
N ARG A 70 -9.92 8.51 -5.87
CA ARG A 70 -10.11 9.40 -4.71
C ARG A 70 -8.79 9.85 -4.08
N MET A 71 -7.83 8.94 -3.94
CA MET A 71 -6.57 9.19 -3.25
C MET A 71 -5.56 9.94 -4.13
N ARG A 72 -4.75 10.74 -3.47
CA ARG A 72 -3.65 11.54 -4.01
C ARG A 72 -2.31 11.00 -3.54
N VAL A 73 -1.21 11.52 -4.10
CA VAL A 73 0.14 11.05 -3.79
C VAL A 73 0.56 11.38 -2.35
N ASP A 74 0.14 12.53 -1.82
CA ASP A 74 0.34 12.89 -0.41
C ASP A 74 -0.36 11.95 0.58
N ASP A 75 -1.55 11.43 0.26
CA ASP A 75 -2.29 10.46 1.10
C ASP A 75 -1.51 9.14 1.33
N VAL A 76 -0.55 8.79 0.46
CA VAL A 76 0.09 7.47 0.42
C VAL A 76 1.61 7.49 0.41
N ALA A 77 2.26 8.66 0.27
CA ALA A 77 3.70 8.79 0.23
C ALA A 77 4.37 8.37 1.54
N VAL A 78 5.62 7.92 1.45
CA VAL A 78 6.53 7.81 2.60
C VAL A 78 7.12 9.21 2.83
N PRO A 79 6.86 9.88 3.98
CA PRO A 79 7.34 11.24 4.22
C PRO A 79 8.86 11.33 4.21
N LYS A 80 9.42 12.47 3.82
CA LYS A 80 10.87 12.74 3.75
C LYS A 80 11.65 12.27 4.98
N ALA A 81 11.12 12.52 6.18
CA ALA A 81 11.74 12.14 7.46
C ALA A 81 11.86 10.63 7.69
N GLN A 82 11.12 9.81 6.93
CA GLN A 82 11.12 8.35 6.97
C GLN A 82 11.84 7.73 5.76
N MET A 83 12.32 8.55 4.81
CA MET A 83 13.03 8.07 3.62
C MET A 83 14.41 7.52 4.00
N VAL A 84 14.67 6.26 3.63
CA VAL A 84 16.03 5.71 3.60
C VAL A 84 16.64 5.99 2.24
N ALA A 85 17.72 6.77 2.21
CA ALA A 85 18.47 7.15 1.02
C ALA A 85 19.97 7.21 1.33
N ALA A 86 20.81 7.23 0.31
CA ALA A 86 22.27 7.24 0.48
C ALA A 86 22.93 8.41 -0.29
N PRO A 87 23.96 9.08 0.26
CA PRO A 87 24.67 10.13 -0.46
C PRO A 87 25.48 9.56 -1.63
N GLU A 88 25.79 10.38 -2.64
CA GLU A 88 26.56 9.92 -3.80
C GLU A 88 28.00 9.48 -3.51
N THR A 89 28.50 9.81 -2.32
CA THR A 89 29.81 9.44 -1.80
C THR A 89 29.84 8.07 -1.09
N SER A 90 28.68 7.39 -0.98
CA SER A 90 28.56 6.08 -0.33
C SER A 90 29.45 5.02 -0.96
N SER A 91 30.13 4.22 -0.15
CA SER A 91 30.88 3.07 -0.64
C SER A 91 29.97 1.89 -1.02
N LEU A 92 30.54 0.88 -1.68
CA LEU A 92 29.85 -0.37 -1.98
C LEU A 92 29.34 -1.05 -0.69
N ASP A 93 30.16 -1.08 0.36
CA ASP A 93 29.84 -1.73 1.61
C ASP A 93 28.71 -1.01 2.36
N ASP A 94 28.69 0.33 2.33
CA ASP A 94 27.62 1.14 2.93
C ASP A 94 26.27 0.82 2.26
N LEU A 95 26.24 0.77 0.92
CA LEU A 95 25.02 0.43 0.17
C LEU A 95 24.58 -1.01 0.42
N VAL A 96 25.50 -1.97 0.49
CA VAL A 96 25.19 -3.37 0.83
C VAL A 96 24.62 -3.49 2.25
N ASN A 97 25.13 -2.70 3.20
CA ASN A 97 24.62 -2.67 4.57
C ASN A 97 23.20 -2.06 4.61
N LEU A 98 22.96 -0.91 3.99
CA LEU A 98 21.62 -0.31 3.90
C LEU A 98 20.59 -1.25 3.25
N PHE A 99 20.96 -1.93 2.16
CA PHE A 99 20.08 -2.92 1.52
C PHE A 99 19.79 -4.13 2.43
N ARG A 100 20.76 -4.57 3.25
CA ARG A 100 20.58 -5.69 4.18
C ARG A 100 19.76 -5.30 5.41
N GLU A 101 19.99 -4.11 5.96
CA GLU A 101 19.35 -3.61 7.18
C GLU A 101 17.85 -3.35 6.97
N HIS A 102 17.49 -2.71 5.86
CA HIS A 102 16.09 -2.35 5.59
C HIS A 102 15.36 -3.30 4.63
N GLY A 103 16.05 -4.26 4.01
CA GLY A 103 15.45 -5.24 3.10
C GLY A 103 14.96 -4.67 1.74
N PHE A 104 15.23 -3.40 1.45
CA PHE A 104 14.76 -2.75 0.23
C PHE A 104 15.42 -3.28 -1.05
N SER A 105 14.70 -3.18 -2.17
CA SER A 105 15.25 -3.51 -3.50
C SER A 105 15.89 -2.32 -4.23
N ARG A 106 15.56 -1.09 -3.80
CA ARG A 106 15.94 0.19 -4.43
C ARG A 106 16.24 1.23 -3.35
N LEU A 107 17.23 2.08 -3.57
CA LEU A 107 17.59 3.19 -2.68
C LEU A 107 17.75 4.48 -3.51
N PRO A 108 17.09 5.59 -3.14
CA PRO A 108 17.39 6.92 -3.71
C PRO A 108 18.83 7.34 -3.38
N ILE A 109 19.47 7.99 -4.34
CA ILE A 109 20.80 8.60 -4.19
C ILE A 109 20.67 10.12 -4.32
N TYR A 110 21.34 10.85 -3.43
CA TYR A 110 21.28 12.31 -3.36
C TYR A 110 22.68 12.95 -3.29
N ASP A 111 22.75 14.24 -3.60
CA ASP A 111 23.96 15.08 -3.51
C ASP A 111 23.77 16.16 -2.43
N GLU A 112 24.63 16.19 -1.42
CA GLU A 112 24.58 17.04 -0.20
C GLU A 112 23.30 16.96 0.67
N SER A 113 22.11 17.08 0.08
CA SER A 113 20.78 17.07 0.73
C SER A 113 19.80 16.14 0.02
N LEU A 114 18.81 15.61 0.75
CA LEU A 114 17.69 14.86 0.17
C LEU A 114 16.90 15.65 -0.89
N ASP A 115 16.94 16.98 -0.85
CA ASP A 115 16.33 17.88 -1.86
C ASP A 115 17.08 17.94 -3.20
N SER A 116 18.24 17.29 -3.29
CA SER A 116 19.05 17.19 -4.51
C SER A 116 19.20 15.73 -4.96
N PRO A 117 18.11 15.05 -5.37
CA PRO A 117 18.15 13.67 -5.81
C PRO A 117 18.84 13.52 -7.18
N LEU A 118 19.76 12.56 -7.28
CA LEU A 118 20.47 12.22 -8.53
C LEU A 118 19.82 11.05 -9.30
N GLY A 119 19.07 10.20 -8.60
CA GLY A 119 18.48 8.98 -9.14
C GLY A 119 18.32 7.91 -8.07
N MET A 120 18.25 6.65 -8.47
CA MET A 120 18.25 5.51 -7.53
C MET A 120 19.18 4.38 -7.97
N VAL A 121 19.65 3.58 -7.02
CA VAL A 121 20.31 2.31 -7.27
C VAL A 121 19.39 1.14 -7.00
N HIS A 122 19.56 0.07 -7.77
CA HIS A 122 18.83 -1.18 -7.61
C HIS A 122 19.77 -2.27 -7.11
N LEU A 123 19.40 -2.97 -6.04
CA LEU A 123 20.16 -4.09 -5.46
C LEU A 123 20.61 -5.13 -6.51
N LYS A 124 19.73 -5.45 -7.48
CA LYS A 124 20.03 -6.37 -8.58
C LYS A 124 21.22 -5.91 -9.44
N ASP A 125 21.36 -4.61 -9.70
CA ASP A 125 22.48 -4.09 -10.49
C ASP A 125 23.78 -4.14 -9.69
N LEU A 126 23.71 -3.86 -8.38
CA LEU A 126 24.83 -3.97 -7.45
C LEU A 126 25.36 -5.40 -7.42
N ALA A 127 24.46 -6.38 -7.24
CA ALA A 127 24.78 -7.80 -7.22
C ALA A 127 25.33 -8.31 -8.56
N LEU A 128 24.82 -7.83 -9.70
CA LEU A 128 25.28 -8.25 -11.03
C LEU A 128 26.61 -7.62 -11.46
N LYS A 129 26.89 -6.37 -11.05
CA LYS A 129 28.14 -5.66 -11.43
C LYS A 129 29.29 -5.88 -10.45
N HIS A 130 28.98 -6.00 -9.15
CA HIS A 130 29.99 -6.02 -8.06
C HIS A 130 29.90 -7.25 -7.14
N GLY A 131 28.94 -8.17 -7.38
CA GLY A 131 28.88 -9.45 -6.67
C GLY A 131 29.90 -10.49 -7.18
N PHE A 132 29.94 -11.65 -6.51
CA PHE A 132 30.60 -12.88 -6.97
C PHE A 132 32.07 -12.74 -7.46
N GLY A 133 32.87 -11.90 -6.79
CA GLY A 133 34.30 -11.75 -7.09
C GLY A 133 34.61 -10.83 -8.27
N ALA A 134 33.70 -9.93 -8.62
CA ALA A 134 33.95 -8.88 -9.61
C ALA A 134 35.20 -8.04 -9.27
N THR A 135 36.13 -7.96 -10.21
CA THR A 135 37.36 -7.16 -10.09
C THR A 135 37.21 -5.84 -10.82
N GLY A 136 36.90 -4.77 -10.09
CA GLY A 136 36.82 -3.41 -10.62
C GLY A 136 36.54 -2.39 -9.53
N GLU A 137 36.97 -1.15 -9.74
CA GLU A 137 36.66 -0.05 -8.82
C GLU A 137 35.16 0.23 -8.82
N PHE A 138 34.58 0.37 -7.62
CA PHE A 138 33.17 0.71 -7.47
C PHE A 138 32.92 2.16 -7.89
N GLN A 139 31.92 2.39 -8.74
CA GLN A 139 31.49 3.72 -9.16
C GLN A 139 29.96 3.80 -9.13
N LEU A 140 29.43 4.69 -8.29
CA LEU A 140 27.99 4.82 -8.06
C LEU A 140 27.26 5.49 -9.25
N ARG A 141 27.80 6.57 -9.81
CA ARG A 141 27.13 7.33 -10.90
C ARG A 141 26.73 6.48 -12.12
N PRO A 142 27.56 5.55 -12.66
CA PRO A 142 27.16 4.63 -13.74
C PRO A 142 26.11 3.55 -13.36
N MET A 143 25.64 3.54 -12.11
CA MET A 143 24.57 2.66 -11.61
C MET A 143 23.26 3.40 -11.35
N LEU A 144 23.26 4.74 -11.41
CA LEU A 144 22.06 5.54 -11.21
C LEU A 144 21.03 5.27 -12.31
N ARG A 145 19.82 4.95 -11.88
CA ARG A 145 18.63 4.85 -12.71
C ARG A 145 17.72 6.06 -12.45
N PRO A 146 16.90 6.46 -13.45
CA PRO A 146 15.99 7.59 -13.30
C PRO A 146 14.91 7.31 -12.25
N LEU A 147 14.51 8.40 -11.60
CA LEU A 147 13.31 8.50 -10.75
C LEU A 147 12.19 9.22 -11.52
N LEU A 148 10.95 9.00 -11.11
CA LEU A 148 9.85 9.90 -11.46
C LEU A 148 9.76 11.04 -10.44
N TYR A 149 9.28 12.20 -10.90
CA TYR A 149 9.05 13.38 -10.08
C TYR A 149 7.59 13.78 -10.24
N VAL A 150 6.85 13.88 -9.13
CA VAL A 150 5.41 14.15 -9.14
C VAL A 150 4.99 15.12 -8.03
N PRO A 151 3.97 15.96 -8.26
CA PRO A 151 3.42 16.82 -7.22
C PRO A 151 2.53 16.01 -6.26
N PRO A 152 2.42 16.42 -4.98
CA PRO A 152 1.61 15.73 -3.97
C PRO A 152 0.13 15.61 -4.39
N SER A 153 -0.41 16.64 -5.05
CA SER A 153 -1.81 16.69 -5.49
C SER A 153 -2.18 15.73 -6.63
N MET A 154 -1.23 15.00 -7.24
CA MET A 154 -1.50 14.03 -8.31
C MET A 154 -2.36 12.86 -7.80
N SER A 155 -3.32 12.39 -8.59
CA SER A 155 -4.07 11.15 -8.29
C SER A 155 -3.17 9.92 -8.40
N ILE A 156 -3.31 8.97 -7.46
CA ILE A 156 -2.51 7.75 -7.44
C ILE A 156 -2.70 6.88 -8.70
N GLY A 157 -3.88 6.91 -9.33
CA GLY A 157 -4.13 6.21 -10.61
C GLY A 157 -3.37 6.81 -11.79
N VAL A 158 -3.21 8.13 -11.82
CA VAL A 158 -2.37 8.82 -12.82
C VAL A 158 -0.90 8.45 -12.62
N LEU A 159 -0.43 8.39 -11.36
CA LEU A 159 0.94 7.96 -11.06
C LEU A 159 1.17 6.49 -11.46
N LEU A 160 0.27 5.58 -11.11
CA LEU A 160 0.36 4.16 -11.46
C LEU A 160 0.45 3.98 -12.99
N GLN A 161 -0.40 4.69 -13.74
CA GLN A 161 -0.36 4.68 -15.20
C GLN A 161 0.99 5.18 -15.76
N GLN A 162 1.55 6.25 -15.19
CA GLN A 162 2.87 6.75 -15.59
C GLN A 162 4.01 5.78 -15.25
N MET A 163 3.99 5.16 -14.06
CA MET A 163 4.96 4.15 -13.63
C MET A 163 4.97 2.95 -14.58
N GLN A 164 3.78 2.46 -14.97
CA GLN A 164 3.62 1.37 -15.93
C GLN A 164 4.15 1.73 -17.34
N GLN A 165 3.75 2.90 -17.87
CA GLN A 165 4.16 3.35 -19.20
C GLN A 165 5.67 3.57 -19.30
N LYS A 166 6.27 4.24 -18.31
CA LYS A 166 7.70 4.58 -18.29
C LYS A 166 8.58 3.44 -17.77
N ARG A 167 8.00 2.37 -17.20
CA ARG A 167 8.69 1.25 -16.52
C ARG A 167 9.61 1.73 -15.39
N ILE A 168 9.20 2.76 -14.66
CA ILE A 168 9.91 3.29 -13.49
C ILE A 168 9.03 3.05 -12.27
N HIS A 169 9.57 2.31 -11.29
CA HIS A 169 8.82 1.76 -10.15
C HIS A 169 9.01 2.59 -8.85
N MET A 170 9.57 3.79 -8.95
CA MET A 170 9.85 4.67 -7.82
C MET A 170 9.74 6.13 -8.25
N ALA A 171 9.03 6.92 -7.45
CA ALA A 171 8.83 8.35 -7.63
C ALA A 171 9.25 9.10 -6.36
N LEU A 172 9.68 10.35 -6.55
CA LEU A 172 9.80 11.34 -5.49
C LEU A 172 8.65 12.34 -5.61
N VAL A 173 8.11 12.70 -4.45
CA VAL A 173 7.10 13.74 -4.30
C VAL A 173 7.83 15.07 -4.15
N ILE A 174 7.50 16.02 -5.01
CA ILE A 174 8.18 17.32 -5.11
C ILE A 174 7.17 18.44 -4.81
N ASP A 175 7.56 19.35 -3.90
CA ASP A 175 6.77 20.52 -3.52
C ASP A 175 6.81 21.64 -4.59
N GLU A 176 6.10 22.75 -4.35
CA GLU A 176 6.09 23.90 -5.26
C GLU A 176 7.43 24.67 -5.33
N TYR A 177 8.36 24.40 -4.41
CA TYR A 177 9.69 25.04 -4.30
C TYR A 177 10.82 24.16 -4.88
N GLY A 178 10.53 22.92 -5.26
CA GLY A 178 11.48 21.94 -5.77
C GLY A 178 12.12 21.04 -4.71
N GLY A 179 11.68 21.12 -3.45
CA GLY A 179 12.09 20.23 -2.37
C GLY A 179 11.43 18.86 -2.45
N VAL A 180 12.02 17.86 -1.79
CA VAL A 180 11.47 16.51 -1.70
C VAL A 180 10.61 16.36 -0.44
N ASP A 181 9.31 16.16 -0.62
CA ASP A 181 8.34 15.91 0.46
C ASP A 181 8.29 14.42 0.87
N GLY A 182 8.64 13.52 -0.05
CA GLY A 182 8.58 12.08 0.20
C GLY A 182 8.97 11.22 -0.99
N LEU A 183 8.86 9.90 -0.82
CA LEU A 183 9.01 8.91 -1.88
C LEU A 183 7.79 8.00 -1.97
N LEU A 184 7.62 7.36 -3.12
CA LEU A 184 6.61 6.32 -3.30
C LEU A 184 7.02 5.32 -4.39
N THR A 185 6.63 4.05 -4.24
CA THR A 185 6.93 2.94 -5.16
C THR A 185 5.68 2.42 -5.87
N ILE A 186 5.85 1.68 -6.97
CA ILE A 186 4.69 1.07 -7.65
C ILE A 186 4.02 0.01 -6.76
N GLU A 187 4.80 -0.63 -5.90
CA GLU A 187 4.32 -1.61 -4.95
C GLU A 187 3.33 -0.97 -3.95
N ASP A 188 3.63 0.23 -3.42
CA ASP A 188 2.73 1.00 -2.54
C ASP A 188 1.40 1.38 -3.22
N LEU A 189 1.42 1.67 -4.53
CA LEU A 189 0.20 1.96 -5.30
C LEU A 189 -0.65 0.72 -5.49
N ILE A 190 -0.01 -0.39 -5.83
CA ILE A 190 -0.68 -1.67 -6.08
C ILE A 190 -1.39 -2.14 -4.81
N GLU A 191 -0.79 -1.96 -3.64
CA GLU A 191 -1.43 -2.18 -2.33
C GLU A 191 -2.77 -1.42 -2.23
N GLN A 192 -2.84 -0.15 -2.64
CA GLN A 192 -4.09 0.62 -2.57
C GLN A 192 -5.15 0.20 -3.61
N VAL A 193 -4.76 -0.43 -4.72
CA VAL A 193 -5.67 -0.94 -5.76
C VAL A 193 -6.22 -2.32 -5.43
N ILE A 194 -5.36 -3.16 -4.88
CA ILE A 194 -5.68 -4.55 -4.57
C ILE A 194 -6.35 -4.64 -3.19
N GLY A 195 -5.95 -3.77 -2.24
CA GLY A 195 -6.22 -3.96 -0.82
C GLY A 195 -5.44 -5.15 -0.26
N GLU A 196 -5.73 -5.54 0.99
CA GLU A 196 -5.62 -6.96 1.30
C GLU A 196 -6.76 -7.64 0.51
N ILE A 197 -6.43 -8.54 -0.42
CA ILE A 197 -7.45 -9.42 -0.99
C ILE A 197 -7.85 -10.34 0.16
N GLU A 198 -9.00 -10.08 0.77
CA GLU A 198 -9.69 -11.10 1.56
C GLU A 198 -9.97 -12.26 0.60
N ASP A 199 -9.19 -13.34 0.71
CA ASP A 199 -9.29 -14.48 -0.19
C ASP A 199 -10.69 -15.10 -0.03
N GLU A 200 -11.26 -15.60 -1.14
CA GLU A 200 -12.59 -16.23 -1.19
C GLU A 200 -12.65 -17.55 -0.39
N HIS A 201 -11.57 -17.87 0.33
CA HIS A 201 -11.31 -19.09 1.06
C HIS A 201 -10.94 -18.88 2.55
N ASP A 202 -10.85 -17.64 3.05
CA ASP A 202 -10.46 -17.34 4.44
C ASP A 202 -11.66 -17.12 5.40
N GLU A 203 -12.51 -18.14 5.53
CA GLU A 203 -13.50 -18.21 6.64
C GLU A 203 -12.83 -18.26 8.04
N ALA A 204 -11.50 -18.37 8.12
CA ALA A 204 -10.73 -18.51 9.37
C ALA A 204 -10.10 -17.22 9.90
N GLU A 205 -9.85 -16.19 9.06
CA GLU A 205 -9.22 -14.93 9.48
C GLU A 205 -10.18 -13.72 9.49
N SER A 206 -11.40 -13.89 8.96
CA SER A 206 -12.52 -12.91 8.97
C SER A 206 -12.99 -12.46 10.38
N ALA A 207 -12.50 -13.09 11.45
CA ALA A 207 -12.85 -12.72 12.82
C ALA A 207 -12.18 -11.40 13.25
N LEU A 208 -12.92 -10.29 13.15
CA LEU A 208 -12.56 -8.96 13.68
C LEU A 208 -12.10 -8.99 15.14
N TRP A 209 -12.53 -9.99 15.92
CA TRP A 209 -12.08 -10.24 17.28
C TRP A 209 -12.05 -11.74 17.59
N VAL A 210 -11.17 -12.14 18.51
CA VAL A 210 -11.11 -13.47 19.11
C VAL A 210 -11.10 -13.31 20.62
N GLN A 211 -12.01 -13.98 21.33
CA GLN A 211 -11.94 -14.05 22.79
C GLN A 211 -10.83 -15.01 23.20
N GLU A 212 -9.69 -14.47 23.64
CA GLU A 212 -8.57 -15.30 24.12
C GLU A 212 -8.91 -16.00 25.43
N ARG A 213 -9.62 -15.30 26.34
CA ARG A 213 -10.07 -15.75 27.67
C ARG A 213 -11.32 -14.95 28.10
N PRO A 214 -12.11 -15.41 29.10
CA PRO A 214 -13.20 -14.60 29.65
C PRO A 214 -12.72 -13.21 30.07
N GLY A 215 -13.34 -12.16 29.52
CA GLY A 215 -12.96 -10.78 29.75
C GLY A 215 -11.70 -10.29 29.00
N GLN A 216 -11.09 -11.08 28.10
CA GLN A 216 -9.95 -10.66 27.28
C GLN A 216 -10.16 -11.02 25.81
N TRP A 217 -10.06 -10.01 24.94
CA TRP A 217 -10.29 -10.10 23.50
C TRP A 217 -9.07 -9.58 22.74
N LEU A 218 -8.65 -10.30 21.70
CA LEU A 218 -7.71 -9.81 20.69
C LEU A 218 -8.53 -9.30 19.50
N ILE A 219 -8.40 -8.03 19.16
CA ILE A 219 -9.29 -7.31 18.24
C ILE A 219 -8.46 -6.64 17.14
N GLN A 220 -8.92 -6.70 15.90
CA GLN A 220 -8.40 -5.93 14.78
C GLN A 220 -8.68 -4.44 15.03
N ALA A 221 -7.67 -3.58 14.92
CA ALA A 221 -7.83 -2.16 15.25
C ALA A 221 -8.80 -1.42 14.28
N HIS A 222 -9.04 -1.95 13.08
CA HIS A 222 -10.03 -1.41 12.15
C HIS A 222 -11.47 -1.84 12.45
N ALA A 223 -11.70 -2.70 13.46
CA ALA A 223 -13.05 -3.13 13.84
C ALA A 223 -13.93 -1.92 14.21
N PRO A 224 -15.19 -1.86 13.72
CA PRO A 224 -16.13 -0.81 14.09
C PRO A 224 -16.32 -0.76 15.61
N LEU A 225 -16.27 0.44 16.17
CA LEU A 225 -16.30 0.59 17.62
C LEU A 225 -17.63 0.09 18.23
N SER A 226 -18.75 0.36 17.54
CA SER A 226 -20.08 -0.15 17.87
C SER A 226 -20.14 -1.67 18.03
N ASP A 227 -19.42 -2.40 17.19
CA ASP A 227 -19.48 -3.86 17.13
C ASP A 227 -18.63 -4.47 18.27
N VAL A 228 -17.50 -3.82 18.59
CA VAL A 228 -16.70 -4.13 19.76
C VAL A 228 -17.49 -3.90 21.04
N GLU A 229 -18.20 -2.77 21.17
CA GLU A 229 -19.07 -2.50 22.33
C GLU A 229 -20.18 -3.54 22.45
N ALA A 230 -20.86 -3.88 21.34
CA ALA A 230 -21.94 -4.85 21.30
C ALA A 230 -21.51 -6.27 21.70
N VAL A 231 -20.33 -6.72 21.27
CA VAL A 231 -19.80 -8.06 21.59
C VAL A 231 -19.20 -8.14 22.99
N THR A 232 -18.55 -7.07 23.45
CA THR A 232 -17.91 -7.05 24.77
C THR A 232 -18.88 -6.69 25.89
N GLY A 233 -20.03 -6.09 25.56
CA GLY A 233 -21.00 -5.56 26.53
C GLY A 233 -20.50 -4.32 27.27
N LEU A 234 -19.42 -3.69 26.78
CA LEU A 234 -18.77 -2.54 27.38
C LEU A 234 -18.86 -1.35 26.43
N ILE A 235 -19.60 -0.32 26.83
CA ILE A 235 -19.59 0.98 26.13
C ILE A 235 -18.21 1.61 26.34
N LEU A 236 -17.57 1.99 25.25
CA LEU A 236 -16.24 2.61 25.19
C LEU A 236 -16.30 4.07 24.76
N THR A 237 -17.42 4.51 24.18
CA THR A 237 -17.67 5.89 23.74
C THR A 237 -18.46 6.72 24.76
N ASN A 238 -18.39 8.04 24.62
CA ASN A 238 -19.26 9.02 25.27
C ASN A 238 -19.84 9.98 24.21
N GLU A 239 -21.18 10.04 24.15
CA GLU A 239 -21.96 10.80 23.15
C GLU A 239 -21.60 12.30 23.05
N GLU A 240 -20.98 12.88 24.09
CA GLU A 240 -20.65 14.32 24.15
C GLU A 240 -19.26 14.67 23.58
N TYR A 241 -18.40 13.67 23.26
CA TYR A 241 -17.02 13.89 22.82
C TYR A 241 -16.53 12.99 21.67
N ASP A 242 -17.21 11.88 21.39
CA ASP A 242 -16.71 10.81 20.50
C ASP A 242 -17.48 10.69 19.17
N GLU A 243 -18.24 11.72 18.74
CA GLU A 243 -19.11 11.68 17.55
C GLU A 243 -18.40 11.33 16.23
N ASP A 244 -17.08 11.53 16.13
CA ASP A 244 -16.25 11.24 14.94
C ASP A 244 -15.41 9.93 15.07
N LEU A 245 -15.66 9.07 16.07
CA LEU A 245 -14.86 7.84 16.30
C LEU A 245 -15.49 6.55 15.73
N ASP A 246 -15.15 6.24 14.48
CA ASP A 246 -15.65 5.04 13.78
C ASP A 246 -15.07 3.69 14.28
N THR A 247 -13.82 3.66 14.73
CA THR A 247 -13.05 2.40 14.95
C THR A 247 -12.31 2.35 16.27
N LEU A 248 -12.04 1.12 16.74
CA LEU A 248 -11.26 0.89 17.96
C LEU A 248 -9.85 1.49 17.88
N GLY A 249 -9.19 1.46 16.72
CA GLY A 249 -7.88 2.08 16.50
C GLY A 249 -7.92 3.60 16.63
N GLY A 250 -9.01 4.24 16.18
CA GLY A 250 -9.25 5.68 16.35
C GLY A 250 -9.39 6.06 17.83
N LEU A 251 -10.20 5.31 18.59
CA LEU A 251 -10.33 5.47 20.04
C LEU A 251 -8.97 5.33 20.75
N VAL A 252 -8.20 4.28 20.44
CA VAL A 252 -6.89 4.02 21.06
C VAL A 252 -5.89 5.15 20.79
N PHE A 253 -5.89 5.69 19.56
CA PHE A 253 -5.06 6.84 19.22
C PHE A 253 -5.47 8.12 19.96
N MET A 254 -6.78 8.39 20.07
CA MET A 254 -7.32 9.52 20.83
C MET A 254 -6.93 9.44 22.31
N LEU A 255 -7.11 8.27 22.94
CA LEU A 255 -6.80 8.04 24.36
C LEU A 255 -5.31 8.15 24.67
N ALA A 256 -4.43 7.72 23.77
CA ALA A 256 -2.98 7.86 23.93
C ALA A 256 -2.49 9.31 23.72
N GLY A 257 -3.12 10.05 22.80
CA GLY A 257 -2.67 11.39 22.39
C GLY A 257 -1.34 11.40 21.61
N HIS A 258 -0.84 10.23 21.22
CA HIS A 258 0.34 10.02 20.37
C HIS A 258 0.21 8.70 19.60
N ILE A 259 1.15 8.42 18.70
CA ILE A 259 1.26 7.11 18.03
C ILE A 259 1.68 6.08 19.09
N PRO A 260 0.89 5.02 19.39
CA PRO A 260 1.26 4.04 20.39
C PRO A 260 2.28 3.02 19.90
N VAL A 261 3.07 2.45 20.82
CA VAL A 261 4.06 1.39 20.51
C VAL A 261 3.58 0.00 20.93
N VAL A 262 4.14 -1.05 20.33
CA VAL A 262 3.82 -2.44 20.72
C VAL A 262 4.17 -2.70 22.19
N GLY A 263 3.22 -3.29 22.92
CA GLY A 263 3.30 -3.55 24.36
C GLY A 263 2.85 -2.39 25.25
N GLU A 264 2.48 -1.24 24.66
CA GLU A 264 1.88 -0.13 25.40
C GLU A 264 0.46 -0.50 25.88
N VAL A 265 0.11 -0.09 27.10
CA VAL A 265 -1.20 -0.36 27.71
C VAL A 265 -1.88 0.96 28.03
N ILE A 266 -3.00 1.22 27.36
CA ILE A 266 -3.76 2.46 27.43
C ILE A 266 -5.00 2.21 28.30
N PRO A 267 -5.13 2.89 29.47
CA PRO A 267 -6.27 2.70 30.35
C PRO A 267 -7.49 3.48 29.85
N HIS A 268 -8.66 2.86 29.93
CA HIS A 268 -9.94 3.50 29.60
C HIS A 268 -10.72 3.93 30.86
N ALA A 269 -11.56 4.96 30.73
CA ALA A 269 -12.36 5.51 31.84
C ALA A 269 -13.31 4.48 32.48
N THR A 270 -13.73 3.47 31.72
CA THR A 270 -14.56 2.35 32.23
C THR A 270 -13.78 1.31 33.06
N GLY A 271 -12.47 1.47 33.21
CA GLY A 271 -11.59 0.50 33.88
C GLY A 271 -11.17 -0.67 33.00
N ALA A 272 -11.38 -0.58 31.69
CA ALA A 272 -10.77 -1.49 30.72
C ALA A 272 -9.32 -1.08 30.42
N GLU A 273 -8.50 -2.04 30.01
CA GLU A 273 -7.13 -1.82 29.54
C GLU A 273 -7.03 -2.22 28.06
N ILE A 274 -6.43 -1.38 27.23
CA ILE A 274 -6.20 -1.67 25.82
C ILE A 274 -4.70 -1.78 25.57
N GLU A 275 -4.21 -3.00 25.34
CA GLU A 275 -2.81 -3.29 25.05
C GLU A 275 -2.57 -3.31 23.53
N VAL A 276 -1.56 -2.60 23.05
CA VAL A 276 -1.17 -2.59 21.64
C VAL A 276 -0.37 -3.85 21.33
N VAL A 277 -0.90 -4.74 20.50
CA VAL A 277 -0.29 -6.06 20.22
C VAL A 277 0.53 -6.05 18.94
N GLU A 278 0.05 -5.34 17.92
CA GLU A 278 0.66 -5.30 16.59
C GLU A 278 0.41 -3.94 15.95
N VAL A 279 1.46 -3.34 15.37
CA VAL A 279 1.40 -2.08 14.63
C VAL A 279 2.09 -2.24 13.28
N ASP A 280 1.50 -1.66 12.26
CA ASP A 280 2.13 -1.39 10.98
C ASP A 280 2.84 -0.02 11.03
N PRO A 281 3.72 0.35 10.08
CA PRO A 281 4.44 1.64 10.10
C PRO A 281 3.56 2.90 10.11
N ARG A 282 2.25 2.76 9.83
CA ARG A 282 1.28 3.87 9.71
C ARG A 282 0.09 3.78 10.65
N ARG A 283 -0.19 2.61 11.25
CA ARG A 283 -1.42 2.37 12.03
C ARG A 283 -1.25 1.23 13.02
N ILE A 284 -2.08 1.20 14.05
CA ILE A 284 -2.27 0.01 14.88
C ILE A 284 -2.96 -1.06 14.03
N ARG A 285 -2.50 -2.31 14.10
CA ARG A 285 -3.10 -3.45 13.40
C ARG A 285 -3.98 -4.26 14.34
N ARG A 286 -3.48 -4.61 15.54
CA ARG A 286 -4.21 -5.41 16.54
C ARG A 286 -4.01 -4.88 17.96
N VAL A 287 -5.08 -4.94 18.74
CA VAL A 287 -5.08 -4.59 20.17
C VAL A 287 -5.70 -5.71 21.00
N ARG A 288 -5.31 -5.78 22.27
CA ARG A 288 -5.85 -6.71 23.26
C ARG A 288 -6.62 -5.91 24.30
N LEU A 289 -7.94 -6.01 24.24
CA LEU A 289 -8.86 -5.39 25.18
C LEU A 289 -9.09 -6.31 26.39
N ARG A 290 -8.82 -5.80 27.60
CA ARG A 290 -9.17 -6.44 28.87
C ARG A 290 -10.30 -5.68 29.52
N LEU A 291 -11.39 -6.39 29.83
CA LEU A 291 -12.53 -5.82 30.53
C LEU A 291 -12.22 -5.61 32.02
N PRO A 292 -12.81 -4.60 32.68
CA PRO A 292 -12.69 -4.46 34.14
C PRO A 292 -13.18 -5.72 34.85
N ALA A 293 -12.57 -6.05 36.00
CA ALA A 293 -12.84 -7.29 36.74
C ALA A 293 -14.33 -7.52 37.08
N ALA A 294 -15.12 -6.44 37.19
CA ALA A 294 -16.57 -6.50 37.41
C ALA A 294 -17.38 -6.95 36.17
N ALA A 295 -16.88 -6.69 34.95
CA ALA A 295 -17.51 -7.08 33.69
C ALA A 295 -16.97 -8.44 33.17
N ALA A 296 -15.74 -8.81 33.52
CA ALA A 296 -15.18 -10.13 33.21
C ALA A 296 -15.88 -11.29 33.95
N ALA A 297 -16.57 -10.99 35.06
CA ALA A 297 -17.43 -11.94 35.76
C ALA A 297 -18.80 -12.04 35.08
N GLY A 298 -18.94 -12.93 34.10
CA GLY A 298 -20.25 -13.29 33.53
C GLY A 298 -21.25 -13.73 34.62
N PRO A 299 -22.57 -13.70 34.33
CA PRO A 299 -23.62 -13.86 35.33
C PRO A 299 -23.46 -15.18 36.10
N GLN A 300 -22.98 -15.08 37.35
CA GLN A 300 -22.97 -16.21 38.26
C GLN A 300 -24.41 -16.66 38.46
N ALA A 301 -24.65 -17.96 38.30
CA ALA A 301 -25.97 -18.55 38.42
C ALA A 301 -26.63 -18.11 39.74
N ALA A 302 -27.69 -17.30 39.62
CA ALA A 302 -28.55 -16.99 40.75
C ALA A 302 -29.01 -18.31 41.38
N GLY A 303 -28.79 -18.43 42.70
CA GLY A 303 -28.92 -19.71 43.38
C GLY A 303 -30.27 -20.37 43.10
N HIS A 304 -30.22 -21.63 42.68
CA HIS A 304 -31.40 -22.49 42.68
C HIS A 304 -31.84 -22.70 44.13
N ASP A 305 -32.76 -21.87 44.59
CA ASP A 305 -33.41 -21.98 45.87
C ASP A 305 -34.25 -23.28 45.86
N PRO A 306 -33.95 -24.29 46.71
CA PRO A 306 -34.66 -25.56 46.68
C PRO A 306 -36.04 -25.39 47.32
N GLN A 307 -37.05 -25.25 46.45
CA GLN A 307 -38.44 -25.09 46.86
C GLN A 307 -38.93 -26.31 47.68
N PRO A 308 -39.57 -26.12 48.84
CA PRO A 308 -39.99 -27.24 49.70
C PRO A 308 -41.11 -28.07 49.04
N GLY A 309 -41.04 -29.39 49.22
CA GLY A 309 -41.74 -30.34 48.37
C GLY A 309 -43.27 -30.38 48.49
N ALA A 310 -43.92 -30.65 47.36
CA ALA A 310 -45.29 -31.14 47.29
C ALA A 310 -45.31 -32.67 47.19
N ALA A 311 -46.14 -33.33 48.01
CA ALA A 311 -46.28 -34.78 48.01
C ALA A 311 -47.06 -35.29 46.77
N PRO A 312 -46.78 -36.50 46.26
CA PRO A 312 -47.56 -37.09 45.19
C PRO A 312 -48.90 -37.62 45.75
N ASP A 313 -50.00 -37.11 45.20
CA ASP A 313 -51.31 -37.71 45.39
C ASP A 313 -51.35 -39.11 44.72
N ARG A 314 -51.91 -40.09 45.42
CA ARG A 314 -52.12 -41.46 44.94
C ARG A 314 -53.61 -41.76 44.96
N SER A 315 -54.28 -41.51 43.85
CA SER A 315 -55.60 -42.06 43.57
C SER A 315 -55.49 -43.13 42.47
N ASP A 316 -55.29 -44.38 42.89
CA ASP A 316 -55.64 -45.54 42.07
C ASP A 316 -56.16 -46.65 43.00
N ARG A 317 -57.44 -47.01 42.79
CA ARG A 317 -58.36 -47.82 43.63
C ARG A 317 -59.05 -47.15 44.82
#